data_AF-A0A956CQ29-F1
#
_entry.id   AF-A0A956CQ29-F1
#
_cell.length_a   1.000
_cell.length_b   1.000
_cell.length_c   1.000
_cell.angle_alpha   90.00
_cell.angle_beta   90.00
_cell.angle_gamma   90.00
#
_symmetry.space_group_name_H-M   'P 1'
#
loop_
_entity.id
_entity.type
_entity.pdbx_description
1 polymer ?
#
loop_
_entity_poly.entity_id
_entity_poly.type
_entity_poly.pdbx_seq_one_letter_code
_entity_poly.pdbx_strand_id
1 'polypeptide(L)'
;MIRRSMSRRRYLRGVGGALLALPTLEFMLPARAAAQTPLEKKPRLLVFYLPNGRRPEWWVPAATGFGLVFPGESAPLQPYAARALSIVDLDNSAARNSPGAAHAMGTGTVMTGTAIPDLVGIKNNVSLDQR
;
A
#
# COMPACT_ATOMS: atom_id res chain seq x y z
N MET A 1 -22.67 -39.97 -55.72
CA MET A 1 -22.40 -39.26 -54.45
C MET A 1 -21.03 -38.60 -54.52
N ILE A 2 -20.95 -37.26 -54.53
CA ILE A 2 -19.65 -36.55 -54.54
C ILE A 2 -19.14 -36.45 -53.10
N ARG A 3 -18.06 -37.16 -52.77
CA ARG A 3 -17.31 -36.92 -51.53
C ARG A 3 -16.62 -35.57 -51.62
N ARG A 4 -17.15 -34.55 -50.95
CA ARG A 4 -16.46 -33.27 -50.78
C ARG A 4 -15.28 -33.48 -49.83
N SER A 5 -14.07 -33.68 -50.37
CA SER A 5 -12.85 -33.67 -49.56
C SER A 5 -12.53 -32.23 -49.17
N MET A 6 -12.35 -31.94 -47.88
CA MET A 6 -11.80 -30.65 -47.46
C MET A 6 -10.33 -30.58 -47.89
N SER A 7 -9.96 -29.53 -48.62
CA SER A 7 -8.56 -29.33 -48.96
C SER A 7 -7.75 -29.00 -47.70
N ARG A 8 -6.53 -29.55 -47.61
CA ARG A 8 -5.59 -29.27 -46.50
C ARG A 8 -5.43 -27.77 -46.22
N ARG A 9 -5.42 -26.95 -47.29
CA ARG A 9 -5.36 -25.48 -47.19
C ARG A 9 -6.57 -24.89 -46.46
N ARG A 10 -7.78 -25.41 -46.71
CA ARG A 10 -9.01 -24.93 -46.05
C ARG A 10 -9.04 -25.31 -44.58
N TYR A 11 -8.57 -26.53 -44.26
CA TYR A 11 -8.41 -26.98 -42.89
C TYR A 11 -7.39 -26.13 -42.11
N LEU A 12 -6.20 -25.91 -42.66
CA LEU A 12 -5.15 -25.12 -42.00
C LEU A 12 -5.55 -23.65 -41.80
N ARG A 13 -6.29 -23.06 -42.75
CA ARG A 13 -6.84 -21.70 -42.58
C ARG A 13 -7.88 -21.62 -41.45
N GLY A 14 -8.74 -22.65 -41.33
CA GLY A 14 -9.71 -22.73 -40.24
C GLY A 14 -9.04 -22.86 -38.87
N VAL A 15 -8.08 -23.77 -38.74
CA VAL A 15 -7.33 -23.99 -37.50
C VAL A 15 -6.49 -22.76 -37.13
N GLY A 16 -5.75 -22.19 -38.08
CA GLY A 16 -4.94 -20.99 -37.85
C GLY A 16 -5.77 -19.78 -37.46
N GLY A 17 -6.94 -19.58 -38.09
CA GLY A 17 -7.87 -18.52 -37.72
C GLY A 17 -8.42 -18.68 -36.29
N ALA A 18 -8.79 -19.91 -35.90
CA ALA A 18 -9.27 -20.18 -34.55
C ALA A 18 -8.19 -19.92 -33.48
N LEU A 19 -6.94 -20.36 -33.72
CA LEU A 19 -5.83 -20.17 -32.79
C LEU A 19 -5.46 -18.70 -32.58
N LEU A 20 -5.66 -17.84 -33.59
CA LEU A 20 -5.46 -16.40 -33.45
C LEU A 20 -6.67 -15.69 -32.84
N ALA A 21 -7.89 -16.16 -33.14
CA ALA A 21 -9.12 -15.57 -32.64
C ALA A 21 -9.36 -15.88 -31.15
N LEU A 22 -8.99 -17.06 -30.66
CA LEU A 22 -9.21 -17.49 -29.28
C LEU A 22 -8.54 -16.56 -28.25
N PRO A 23 -7.24 -16.22 -28.35
CA PRO A 23 -6.60 -15.25 -27.46
C PRO A 23 -7.25 -13.86 -27.54
N THR A 24 -7.62 -13.41 -28.74
CA THR A 24 -8.29 -12.10 -28.90
C THR A 24 -9.69 -12.09 -28.28
N LEU A 25 -10.38 -13.22 -28.27
CA LEU A 25 -11.68 -13.38 -27.62
C LEU A 25 -11.53 -13.40 -26.09
N GLU A 26 -10.45 -14.00 -25.57
CA GLU A 26 -10.09 -13.93 -24.14
C GLU A 26 -9.78 -12.50 -23.69
N PHE A 27 -9.15 -11.68 -24.55
CA PHE A 27 -8.94 -10.24 -24.29
C PHE A 27 -10.22 -9.41 -24.31
N MET A 28 -11.25 -9.87 -25.04
CA MET A 28 -12.57 -9.22 -25.09
C MET A 28 -13.53 -9.69 -24.00
N LEU A 29 -13.22 -10.79 -23.31
CA LEU A 29 -13.90 -11.09 -22.06
C LEU A 29 -13.59 -9.95 -21.10
N PRO A 30 -14.59 -9.35 -20.44
CA PRO A 30 -14.31 -8.40 -19.38
C PRO A 30 -13.39 -9.10 -18.39
N ALA A 31 -12.15 -8.60 -18.25
CA ALA A 31 -11.20 -9.08 -17.26
C ALA A 31 -11.98 -9.20 -15.97
N ARG A 32 -12.17 -10.45 -15.48
CA ARG A 32 -13.10 -10.79 -14.39
C ARG A 32 -13.22 -9.59 -13.48
N ALA A 33 -14.37 -8.94 -13.50
CA ALA A 33 -14.61 -7.75 -12.72
C ALA A 33 -14.53 -8.14 -11.24
N ALA A 34 -13.33 -8.18 -10.69
CA ALA A 34 -13.03 -8.22 -9.27
C ALA A 34 -13.48 -6.92 -8.57
N ALA A 35 -14.28 -6.10 -9.26
CA ALA A 35 -14.97 -4.93 -8.76
C ALA A 35 -16.38 -5.24 -8.24
N GLN A 36 -16.99 -6.40 -8.57
CA GLN A 36 -18.37 -6.72 -8.15
C GLN A 36 -18.49 -7.54 -6.86
N THR A 37 -17.39 -8.12 -6.38
CA THR A 37 -17.28 -8.40 -4.96
C THR A 37 -16.73 -7.13 -4.34
N PRO A 38 -17.45 -6.46 -3.42
CA PRO A 38 -16.74 -5.72 -2.40
C PRO A 38 -15.91 -6.78 -1.70
N LEU A 39 -14.66 -6.95 -2.12
CA LEU A 39 -13.62 -7.24 -1.15
C LEU A 39 -13.86 -6.13 -0.13
N GLU A 40 -14.41 -6.48 1.03
CA GLU A 40 -14.19 -5.71 2.23
C GLU A 40 -12.69 -5.46 2.22
N LYS A 41 -12.25 -4.30 1.69
CA LYS A 41 -10.86 -3.94 1.64
C LYS A 41 -10.54 -3.65 3.09
N LYS A 42 -10.26 -4.72 3.84
CA LYS A 42 -9.85 -4.64 5.23
C LYS A 42 -8.67 -3.69 5.24
N PRO A 43 -8.70 -2.60 6.02
CA PRO A 43 -7.61 -1.65 6.06
C PRO A 43 -6.33 -2.43 6.38
N ARG A 44 -5.38 -2.43 5.43
CA ARG A 44 -4.11 -3.19 5.54
C ARG A 44 -3.00 -2.34 6.16
N LEU A 45 -3.24 -1.05 6.32
CA LEU A 45 -2.31 -0.08 6.86
C LEU A 45 -3.06 0.81 7.85
N LEU A 46 -2.48 0.96 9.05
CA LEU A 46 -2.87 1.90 10.08
C LEU A 46 -1.60 2.65 10.48
N VAL A 47 -1.66 3.97 10.51
CA VAL A 47 -0.56 4.82 10.97
C VAL A 47 -1.06 5.65 12.14
N PHE A 48 -0.45 5.44 13.30
CA PHE A 48 -0.71 6.23 14.51
C PHE A 48 0.42 7.23 14.69
N TYR A 49 0.10 8.52 14.61
CA TYR A 49 1.04 9.59 14.88
C TYR A 49 0.65 10.30 16.17
N LEU A 50 1.59 10.34 17.11
CA LEU A 50 1.44 10.97 18.41
C LEU A 50 2.36 12.20 18.43
N PRO A 51 1.83 13.43 18.22
CA PRO A 51 2.63 14.65 18.21
C PRO A 51 3.13 15.01 19.63
N ASN A 52 3.60 16.23 19.79
CA ASN A 52 4.05 16.83 21.05
C ASN A 52 3.24 16.35 22.28
N GLY A 53 3.94 16.08 23.38
CA GLY A 53 3.32 15.65 24.64
C GLY A 53 3.29 14.15 24.87
N ARG A 54 3.81 13.33 23.94
CA ARG A 54 4.06 11.91 24.23
C ARG A 54 5.25 11.72 25.15
N ARG A 55 5.12 10.81 26.12
CA ARG A 55 6.22 10.29 26.92
C ARG A 55 6.68 8.96 26.34
N PRO A 56 7.88 8.86 25.71
CA PRO A 56 8.34 7.63 25.07
C PRO A 56 8.29 6.40 25.98
N GLU A 57 8.58 6.55 27.26
CA GLU A 57 8.58 5.48 28.27
C GLU A 57 7.20 4.79 28.46
N TRP A 58 6.11 5.43 28.03
CA TRP A 58 4.76 4.84 28.11
C TRP A 58 4.32 4.12 26.84
N TRP A 59 5.11 4.23 25.76
CA TRP A 59 4.75 3.73 24.43
C TRP A 59 5.81 2.82 23.80
N VAL A 60 7.08 3.04 24.10
CA VAL A 60 8.21 2.42 23.40
C VAL A 60 8.76 1.28 24.26
N PRO A 61 8.76 0.03 23.78
CA PRO A 61 9.45 -1.07 24.43
C PRO A 61 10.94 -0.74 24.65
N ALA A 62 11.48 -1.12 25.80
CA ALA A 62 12.91 -0.92 26.10
C ALA A 62 13.83 -1.79 25.22
N ALA A 63 13.37 -2.97 24.84
CA ALA A 63 14.08 -3.86 23.92
C ALA A 63 13.78 -3.50 22.45
N THR A 64 14.78 -3.64 21.59
CA THR A 64 14.65 -3.56 20.13
C THR A 64 14.72 -4.96 19.51
N GLY A 65 14.02 -5.18 18.40
CA GLY A 65 14.01 -6.49 17.73
C GLY A 65 13.01 -7.47 18.35
N PHE A 66 13.47 -8.61 18.84
CA PHE A 66 12.62 -9.67 19.38
C PHE A 66 12.36 -9.51 20.88
N GLY A 67 11.28 -10.13 21.38
CA GLY A 67 10.95 -10.14 22.81
C GLY A 67 10.40 -8.80 23.31
N LEU A 68 9.67 -8.08 22.47
CA LEU A 68 9.09 -6.79 22.82
C LEU A 68 8.09 -6.92 23.98
N VAL A 69 8.30 -6.07 24.99
CA VAL A 69 7.35 -5.86 26.10
C VAL A 69 6.83 -4.44 25.97
N PHE A 70 5.55 -4.31 25.61
CA PHE A 70 4.92 -3.02 25.39
C PHE A 70 4.47 -2.39 26.72
N PRO A 71 4.94 -1.17 27.06
CA PRO A 71 4.56 -0.51 28.30
C PRO A 71 3.17 0.14 28.20
N GLY A 72 2.58 0.42 29.37
CA GLY A 72 1.50 1.39 29.58
C GLY A 72 0.47 1.48 28.45
N GLU A 73 0.52 2.58 27.70
CA GLU A 73 -0.43 2.94 26.64
C GLU A 73 -0.35 2.02 25.42
N SER A 74 0.80 1.38 25.21
CA SER A 74 1.02 0.41 24.13
C SER A 74 0.75 -1.04 24.54
N ALA A 75 0.42 -1.31 25.81
CA ALA A 75 0.15 -2.66 26.33
C ALA A 75 -0.88 -3.46 25.50
N PRO A 76 -1.93 -2.87 24.89
CA PRO A 76 -2.83 -3.60 23.99
C PRO A 76 -2.16 -4.23 22.76
N LEU A 77 -0.94 -3.81 22.41
CA LEU A 77 -0.16 -4.39 21.30
C LEU A 77 0.59 -5.66 21.70
N GLN A 78 0.64 -6.02 22.98
CA GLN A 78 1.37 -7.20 23.47
C GLN A 78 1.02 -8.52 22.75
N PRO A 79 -0.26 -8.82 22.39
CA PRO A 79 -0.59 -10.02 21.62
C PRO A 79 0.09 -10.11 20.24
N TYR A 80 0.60 -8.98 19.73
CA TYR A 80 1.25 -8.89 18.43
C TYR A 80 2.78 -8.76 18.53
N ALA A 81 3.37 -8.82 19.73
CA ALA A 81 4.80 -8.59 19.96
C ALA A 81 5.72 -9.49 19.11
N ALA A 82 5.35 -10.76 18.90
CA ALA A 82 6.11 -11.67 18.06
C ALA A 82 6.12 -11.31 16.56
N ARG A 83 5.24 -10.38 16.14
CA ARG A 83 5.09 -9.88 14.76
C ARG A 83 5.35 -8.38 14.65
N ALA A 84 5.88 -7.76 15.71
CA ALA A 84 6.17 -6.34 15.76
C ALA A 84 7.68 -6.10 15.73
N LEU A 85 8.07 -4.94 15.22
CA LEU A 85 9.43 -4.43 15.24
C LEU A 85 9.40 -3.03 15.85
N SER A 86 10.18 -2.82 16.92
CA SER A 86 10.38 -1.50 17.52
C SER A 86 11.64 -0.88 16.92
N ILE A 87 11.50 0.26 16.26
CA ILE A 87 12.60 1.05 15.70
C ILE A 87 12.59 2.41 16.40
N VAL A 88 13.72 2.78 16.99
CA VAL A 88 13.88 3.98 17.81
C VAL A 88 15.01 4.85 17.24
N ASP A 89 15.20 6.04 17.82
CA ASP A 89 16.25 6.99 17.41
C ASP A 89 16.21 7.39 15.93
N LEU A 90 14.98 7.43 15.38
CA LEU A 90 14.72 7.94 14.04
C LEU A 90 14.46 9.45 14.07
N ASP A 91 14.97 10.15 13.05
CA ASP A 91 14.70 11.56 12.82
C ASP A 91 13.87 11.75 11.56
N ASN A 92 12.88 12.64 11.62
CA ASN A 92 12.09 13.06 10.47
C ASN A 92 12.70 14.35 9.90
N SER A 93 13.69 14.20 9.03
CA SER A 93 14.39 15.32 8.39
C SER A 93 13.45 16.24 7.61
N ALA A 94 12.39 15.70 7.01
CA ALA A 94 11.38 16.50 6.32
C ALA A 94 10.65 17.45 7.28
N ALA A 95 10.29 17.00 8.48
CA ALA A 95 9.73 17.88 9.51
C ALA A 95 10.73 18.99 9.89
N ARG A 96 12.01 18.65 10.11
CA ARG A 96 13.03 19.65 10.48
C ARG A 96 13.26 20.73 9.44
N ASN A 97 13.10 20.37 8.17
CA ASN A 97 13.26 21.28 7.03
C ASN A 97 11.96 22.01 6.68
N SER A 98 10.86 21.75 7.39
CA SER A 98 9.58 22.41 7.18
C SER A 98 9.51 23.74 7.94
N PRO A 99 8.77 24.75 7.45
CA PRO A 99 8.44 25.93 8.23
C PRO A 99 7.34 25.60 9.27
N GLY A 100 7.27 26.41 10.32
CA GLY A 100 6.19 26.36 11.31
C GLY A 100 6.57 25.73 12.66
N ALA A 101 5.56 25.47 13.49
CA ALA A 101 5.77 24.90 14.82
C ALA A 101 5.93 23.38 14.78
N ALA A 102 6.66 22.81 15.74
CA ALA A 102 6.97 21.37 15.81
C ALA A 102 5.76 20.45 15.63
N HIS A 103 4.61 20.85 16.19
CA HIS A 103 3.36 20.12 16.04
C HIS A 103 2.95 20.01 14.56
N ALA A 104 2.91 21.13 13.83
CA ALA A 104 2.50 21.17 12.44
C ALA A 104 3.51 20.48 11.51
N MET A 105 4.80 20.67 11.77
CA MET A 105 5.89 20.09 10.97
C MET A 105 5.86 18.55 10.99
N GLY A 106 5.70 17.95 12.19
CA GLY A 106 5.65 16.49 12.29
C GLY A 106 4.36 15.91 11.74
N THR A 107 3.20 16.51 12.06
CA THR A 107 1.90 16.06 11.54
C THR A 107 1.83 16.16 10.02
N GLY A 108 2.35 17.25 9.46
CA GLY A 108 2.33 17.49 8.03
C GLY A 108 3.24 16.56 7.23
N THR A 109 4.29 15.98 7.83
CA THR A 109 5.28 15.22 7.05
C THR A 109 5.27 13.71 7.32
N VAL A 110 4.60 13.24 8.38
CA VAL A 110 4.63 11.81 8.79
C VAL A 110 4.18 10.83 7.71
N MET A 111 3.22 11.22 6.86
CA MET A 111 2.69 10.34 5.81
C MET A 111 3.37 10.54 4.44
N THR A 112 4.05 11.66 4.22
CA THR A 112 4.60 12.02 2.91
C THR A 112 6.13 11.97 2.85
N GLY A 113 6.80 12.11 4.00
CA GLY A 113 8.26 12.18 4.07
C GLY A 113 8.85 13.40 3.35
N THR A 114 8.05 14.43 3.07
CA THR A 114 8.47 15.63 2.32
C THR A 114 8.24 16.89 3.11
N ALA A 115 9.20 17.82 3.06
CA ALA A 115 9.10 19.09 3.77
C ALA A 115 7.91 19.92 3.26
N ILE A 116 7.25 20.63 4.18
CA ILE A 116 6.19 21.58 3.87
C ILE A 116 6.85 22.79 3.17
N PRO A 117 6.32 23.26 2.02
CA PRO A 117 6.98 24.31 1.25
C PRO A 117 6.85 25.72 1.83
N ASP A 118 5.70 26.07 2.39
CA ASP A 118 5.41 27.38 3.00
C ASP A 118 4.29 27.27 4.06
N LEU A 119 3.80 28.39 4.61
CA LEU A 119 2.70 28.40 5.59
C LEU A 119 1.39 29.02 5.05
N VAL A 120 1.35 29.38 3.77
CA VAL A 120 0.26 30.20 3.19
C VAL A 120 -0.47 29.46 2.07
N GLY A 121 0.26 28.73 1.23
CA GLY A 121 -0.22 28.00 0.05
C GLY A 121 0.14 26.52 0.02
N ILE A 122 0.29 25.88 1.19
CA ILE A 122 0.73 24.49 1.37
C ILE A 122 0.07 23.51 0.39
N LYS A 123 0.89 22.79 -0.39
CA LYS A 123 0.52 21.44 -0.87
C LYS A 123 1.68 20.49 -0.63
N ASN A 124 1.35 19.39 0.03
CA ASN A 124 2.27 18.35 0.42
C ASN A 124 2.27 17.21 -0.63
N ASN A 125 3.29 16.37 -0.61
CA ASN A 125 3.49 15.35 -1.65
C ASN A 125 2.51 14.15 -1.50
N VAL A 126 2.64 13.17 -2.38
CA VAL A 126 1.91 11.92 -2.35
C VAL A 126 2.15 11.21 -1.02
N SER A 127 1.08 10.93 -0.28
CA SER A 127 1.17 10.19 0.97
C SER A 127 1.34 8.69 0.74
N LEU A 128 1.90 7.99 1.73
CA LEU A 128 2.15 6.55 1.70
C LEU A 128 0.92 5.70 1.32
N ASP A 129 -0.28 6.21 1.57
CA ASP A 129 -1.57 5.56 1.31
C ASP A 129 -2.24 5.97 -0.02
N GLN A 130 -1.70 6.95 -0.74
CA GLN A 130 -2.18 7.36 -2.06
C GLN A 130 -1.63 6.44 -3.16
N ARG A 131 -2.49 6.06 -4.11
CA ARG A 131 -2.16 5.22 -5.29
C ARG A 131 -2.36 5.99 -6.57
#